data_AF-A0AAV1LWA0-F1
#
_entry.id   AF-A0AAV1LWA0-F1
#
_cell.length_a   1.000
_cell.length_b   1.000
_cell.length_c   1.000
_cell.angle_alpha   90.00
_cell.angle_beta   90.00
_cell.angle_gamma   90.00
#
_symmetry.space_group_name_H-M   'P 1'
#
loop_
_entity.id
_entity.type
_entity.pdbx_description
1 polymer ?
#
loop_
_entity_poly.entity_id
_entity_poly.type
_entity_poly.pdbx_seq_one_letter_code
_entity_poly.pdbx_strand_id
1 'polypeptide(L)'
;MSLKRFKQISAILRFDKRSDREARKQSDKLAAVRDMCDEWLLPMFYNPNINITIDEQLLSFRGRCHFRQYMPSKPSKYGIKCWILCDSETGYVRSNQCFTGKLQGSAPEKSRNACSFGSDRRFTGLQPYM
;
A
#
# COMPACT_ATOMS: atom_id res chain seq x y z
N MET A 1 -24.54 -16.75 -5.96
CA MET A 1 -23.43 -17.71 -5.70
C MET A 1 -23.73 -18.47 -4.42
N SER A 2 -23.46 -19.78 -4.33
CA SER A 2 -23.70 -20.53 -3.08
C SER A 2 -22.60 -20.26 -2.04
N LEU A 3 -22.92 -20.40 -0.75
CA LEU A 3 -21.95 -20.24 0.35
C LEU A 3 -20.73 -21.16 0.18
N LYS A 4 -20.97 -22.41 -0.27
CA LYS A 4 -19.90 -23.38 -0.55
C LYS A 4 -18.96 -22.86 -1.63
N ARG A 5 -19.51 -22.36 -2.74
CA ARG A 5 -18.71 -21.81 -3.85
C ARG A 5 -17.93 -20.58 -3.42
N PHE A 6 -18.54 -19.67 -2.65
CA PHE A 6 -17.87 -18.49 -2.11
C PHE A 6 -16.65 -18.86 -1.26
N LYS A 7 -16.81 -19.74 -0.27
CA LYS A 7 -15.71 -20.20 0.60
C LYS A 7 -14.56 -20.83 -0.19
N GLN A 8 -14.88 -21.64 -1.21
CA GLN A 8 -13.87 -22.24 -2.08
C GLN A 8 -13.07 -21.18 -2.83
N ILE A 9 -13.75 -20.20 -3.45
CA ILE A 9 -13.08 -19.12 -4.19
C ILE A 9 -12.20 -18.29 -3.24
N SER A 10 -12.72 -17.88 -2.09
CA SER A 10 -11.97 -17.06 -1.12
C SER A 10 -10.70 -17.75 -0.62
N ALA A 11 -10.70 -19.08 -0.47
CA ALA A 11 -9.53 -19.83 -0.01
C ALA A 11 -8.41 -19.92 -1.08
N ILE A 12 -8.80 -19.97 -2.36
CA ILE A 12 -7.88 -20.17 -3.49
C ILE A 12 -7.50 -18.88 -4.22
N LEU A 13 -8.13 -17.75 -3.89
CA LEU A 13 -7.84 -16.45 -4.51
C LEU A 13 -6.38 -16.07 -4.32
N ARG A 14 -5.69 -15.75 -5.41
CA ARG A 14 -4.28 -15.32 -5.45
C ARG A 14 -4.13 -14.17 -6.43
N PHE A 15 -3.19 -13.27 -6.16
CA PHE A 15 -2.89 -12.08 -6.97
C PHE A 15 -1.48 -12.14 -7.56
N ASP A 16 -0.88 -13.32 -7.60
CA ASP A 16 0.52 -13.49 -7.98
C ASP A 16 0.76 -14.79 -8.75
N LYS A 17 1.83 -14.81 -9.55
CA LYS A 17 2.26 -16.02 -10.26
C LYS A 17 3.01 -16.96 -9.31
N ARG A 18 2.56 -18.22 -9.25
CA ARG A 18 3.16 -19.24 -8.37
C ARG A 18 4.62 -19.55 -8.72
N SER A 19 4.98 -19.53 -10.00
CA SER A 19 6.32 -19.86 -10.49
C SER A 19 7.41 -19.00 -9.85
N ASP A 20 7.15 -17.69 -9.74
CA ASP A 20 8.19 -16.71 -9.39
C ASP A 20 8.07 -16.26 -7.91
N ARG A 21 7.13 -16.86 -7.17
CA ARG A 21 6.77 -16.44 -5.80
C ARG A 21 7.94 -16.57 -4.83
N GLU A 22 8.63 -17.70 -4.84
CA GLU A 22 9.69 -17.98 -3.86
C GLU A 22 10.91 -17.09 -4.07
N ALA A 23 11.22 -16.72 -5.32
CA ALA A 23 12.26 -15.74 -5.63
C ALA A 23 11.85 -14.34 -5.13
N ARG A 24 10.64 -13.87 -5.47
CA ARG A 24 10.18 -12.52 -5.07
C ARG A 24 10.04 -12.33 -3.57
N LYS A 25 9.64 -13.37 -2.82
CA LYS A 25 9.55 -13.32 -1.35
C LYS A 25 10.87 -13.01 -0.65
N GLN A 26 12.00 -13.38 -1.26
CA GLN A 26 13.32 -13.14 -0.67
C GLN A 26 13.65 -11.65 -0.64
N SER A 27 13.26 -10.91 -1.68
CA SER A 27 13.51 -9.47 -1.79
C SER A 27 12.34 -8.61 -1.30
N ASP A 28 11.10 -9.07 -1.49
CA ASP A 28 9.89 -8.29 -1.24
C ASP A 28 8.88 -9.07 -0.37
N LYS A 29 8.64 -8.55 0.83
CA LYS A 29 7.67 -9.12 1.77
C LYS A 29 6.22 -8.97 1.29
N LEU A 30 5.93 -8.05 0.36
CA LEU A 30 4.61 -7.84 -0.24
C LEU A 30 4.42 -8.57 -1.58
N ALA A 31 5.34 -9.45 -1.99
CA ALA A 31 5.32 -10.12 -3.29
C ALA A 31 3.97 -10.77 -3.67
N ALA A 32 3.18 -11.23 -2.69
CA ALA A 32 1.89 -11.86 -2.95
C ALA A 32 0.80 -10.90 -3.49
N VAL A 33 0.96 -9.59 -3.29
CA VAL A 33 0.00 -8.54 -3.69
C VAL A 33 0.66 -7.32 -4.33
N ARG A 34 1.98 -7.37 -4.56
CA ARG A 34 2.77 -6.24 -5.08
C ARG A 34 2.19 -5.68 -6.36
N ASP A 35 1.96 -6.54 -7.34
CA ASP A 35 1.46 -6.15 -8.66
C ASP A 35 0.12 -5.41 -8.55
N MET A 36 -0.79 -5.92 -7.72
CA MET A 36 -2.08 -5.28 -7.44
C MET A 36 -1.94 -3.93 -6.72
N CYS A 37 -0.98 -3.80 -5.80
CA CYS A 37 -0.70 -2.54 -5.12
C CYS A 37 -0.04 -1.50 -6.05
N ASP A 38 0.81 -1.95 -6.97
CA ASP A 38 1.52 -1.09 -7.91
C ASP A 38 0.61 -0.67 -9.09
N GLU A 39 -0.32 -1.52 -9.50
CA GLU A 39 -1.40 -1.22 -10.46
C GLU A 39 -2.50 -0.31 -9.86
N TRP A 40 -2.18 0.50 -8.86
CA TRP A 40 -3.11 1.46 -8.29
C TRP A 40 -3.43 2.59 -9.28
N LEU A 41 -4.53 2.43 -10.02
CA LEU A 41 -4.89 3.33 -11.13
C LEU A 41 -5.62 4.61 -10.71
N LEU A 42 -5.93 4.82 -9.42
CA LEU A 42 -6.69 6.00 -8.97
C LEU A 42 -6.09 7.37 -9.43
N PRO A 43 -4.76 7.54 -9.50
CA PRO A 43 -4.16 8.75 -10.08
C PRO A 43 -4.58 9.08 -11.50
N MET A 44 -4.97 8.09 -12.31
CA MET A 44 -5.38 8.31 -13.69
C MET A 44 -6.80 8.90 -13.81
N PHE A 45 -7.65 8.69 -12.81
CA PHE A 45 -9.06 9.07 -12.86
C PHE A 45 -9.39 10.38 -12.13
N TYR A 46 -8.50 10.86 -11.27
CA TYR A 46 -8.76 12.04 -10.44
C TYR A 46 -7.48 12.84 -10.18
N ASN A 47 -7.50 14.12 -10.55
CA ASN A 47 -6.45 15.07 -10.17
C ASN A 47 -6.80 15.73 -8.82
N PRO A 48 -5.94 15.61 -7.81
CA PRO A 48 -6.20 16.17 -6.49
C PRO A 48 -6.10 17.70 -6.51
N ASN A 49 -6.79 18.32 -5.56
CA ASN A 49 -6.67 19.75 -5.28
C ASN A 49 -5.28 20.09 -4.72
N ILE A 50 -5.03 21.40 -4.55
CA ILE A 50 -3.74 21.92 -4.07
C ILE A 50 -3.36 21.34 -2.70
N ASN A 51 -4.38 21.08 -1.88
CA ASN A 51 -4.21 20.63 -0.51
C ASN A 51 -4.25 19.09 -0.45
N ILE A 52 -3.10 18.50 -0.13
CA ILE A 52 -2.93 17.05 -0.04
C ILE A 52 -2.38 16.72 1.35
N THR A 53 -2.90 15.66 1.96
CA THR A 53 -2.51 15.18 3.29
C THR A 53 -1.89 13.79 3.19
N ILE A 54 -0.92 13.53 4.06
CA ILE A 54 -0.31 12.21 4.25
C ILE A 54 -0.63 11.77 5.67
N ASP A 55 -1.27 10.61 5.81
CA ASP A 55 -1.54 10.02 7.13
C ASP A 55 -1.34 8.50 7.12
N GLU A 56 -1.34 7.92 8.31
CA GLU A 56 -1.18 6.50 8.59
C GLU A 56 -2.54 5.82 8.78
N GLN A 57 -2.86 4.90 7.86
CA GLN A 57 -3.99 3.99 8.02
C GLN A 57 -3.49 2.64 8.53
N LEU A 58 -4.25 2.06 9.47
CA LEU A 58 -4.00 0.70 9.96
C LEU A 58 -5.12 -0.22 9.48
N LEU A 59 -4.77 -1.16 8.60
CA LEU A 59 -5.66 -2.21 8.13
C LEU A 59 -5.71 -3.32 9.17
N SER A 60 -6.85 -3.47 9.83
CA SER A 60 -7.03 -4.45 10.92
C SER A 60 -6.73 -5.87 10.45
N PHE A 61 -5.69 -6.47 11.02
CA PHE A 61 -5.27 -7.82 10.65
C PHE A 61 -4.59 -8.53 11.82
N ARG A 62 -5.08 -9.72 12.17
CA ARG A 62 -4.57 -10.54 13.29
C ARG A 62 -3.89 -11.84 12.85
N GLY A 63 -3.87 -12.13 11.55
CA GLY A 63 -3.16 -13.31 11.02
C GLY A 63 -1.64 -13.19 11.14
N ARG A 64 -0.94 -14.25 10.74
CA ARG A 64 0.53 -14.28 10.69
C ARG A 64 1.01 -13.46 9.50
N CYS A 65 1.71 -12.37 9.77
CA CYS A 65 2.33 -11.50 8.77
C CYS A 65 3.59 -10.87 9.38
N HIS A 66 4.69 -10.86 8.63
CA HIS A 66 6.00 -10.42 9.12
C HIS A 66 6.10 -8.92 9.41
N PHE A 67 5.23 -8.11 8.83
CA PHE A 67 5.24 -6.65 8.93
C PHE A 67 3.96 -6.11 9.60
N ARG A 68 3.29 -6.96 10.39
CA ARG A 68 2.18 -6.52 11.24
C ARG A 68 2.68 -5.57 12.32
N GLN A 69 2.00 -4.45 12.51
CA GLN A 69 2.36 -3.41 13.45
C GLN A 69 1.33 -3.30 14.58
N TYR A 70 1.84 -2.94 15.76
CA TYR A 70 1.02 -2.57 16.91
C TYR A 70 0.96 -1.05 17.02
N MET A 71 -0.25 -0.49 17.06
CA MET A 71 -0.50 0.95 17.24
C MET A 71 -1.56 1.14 18.32
N PRO A 72 -1.17 1.43 19.58
CA PRO A 72 -2.10 1.46 20.71
C PRO A 72 -3.16 2.56 20.62
N SER A 73 -2.88 3.64 19.87
CA SER A 73 -3.78 4.78 19.68
C SER A 73 -4.91 4.52 18.68
N LYS A 74 -4.83 3.47 17.84
CA LYS A 74 -5.86 3.15 16.86
C LYS A 74 -6.90 2.18 17.47
N PRO A 75 -8.19 2.24 17.07
CA PRO A 75 -9.25 1.38 17.62
C PRO A 75 -8.93 -0.11 17.52
N SER A 76 -8.42 -0.53 16.37
CA SER A 76 -7.77 -1.82 16.22
C SER A 76 -6.30 -1.65 16.51
N LYS A 77 -5.78 -2.35 17.52
CA LYS A 77 -4.39 -2.18 17.93
C LYS A 77 -3.38 -2.89 17.03
N TYR A 78 -3.82 -3.86 16.24
CA TYR A 78 -2.94 -4.72 15.42
C TYR A 78 -3.40 -4.74 13.97
N GLY A 79 -2.47 -4.52 13.05
CA GLY A 79 -2.78 -4.52 11.63
C GLY A 79 -1.60 -4.31 10.72
N ILE A 80 -1.88 -4.14 9.44
CA ILE A 80 -0.90 -3.74 8.42
C ILE A 80 -0.96 -2.21 8.34
N LYS A 81 0.18 -1.56 8.57
CA LYS A 81 0.30 -0.11 8.47
C LYS A 81 0.49 0.28 7.00
N CYS A 82 -0.24 1.28 6.56
CA CYS A 82 -0.07 1.90 5.24
C CYS A 82 0.00 3.42 5.40
N TRP A 83 0.88 4.06 4.64
CA TRP A 83 0.83 5.52 4.44
C TRP A 83 -0.07 5.81 3.26
N ILE A 84 -0.98 6.76 3.43
CA ILE A 84 -1.95 7.13 2.41
C ILE A 84 -1.80 8.61 2.11
N LEU A 85 -1.70 8.91 0.82
CA LEU A 85 -1.72 10.26 0.28
C LEU A 85 -3.15 10.53 -0.20
N CYS A 86 -3.84 11.47 0.45
CA CYS A 86 -5.21 11.83 0.14
C CYS A 86 -5.35 13.32 -0.17
N ASP A 87 -6.31 13.65 -1.04
CA ASP A 87 -6.81 15.02 -1.15
C ASP A 87 -7.54 15.40 0.15
N SER A 88 -7.21 16.56 0.74
CA SER A 88 -7.81 16.98 1.99
C SER A 88 -9.26 17.42 1.87
N GLU A 89 -9.67 17.90 0.70
CA GLU A 89 -11.01 18.48 0.50
C GLU A 89 -12.03 17.38 0.16
N THR A 90 -11.63 16.41 -0.67
CA THR A 90 -12.52 15.33 -1.13
C THR A 90 -12.30 14.00 -0.42
N GLY A 91 -11.17 13.85 0.30
CA GLY A 91 -10.77 12.58 0.91
C GLY A 91 -10.30 11.52 -0.08
N TYR A 92 -10.11 11.87 -1.35
CA TYR A 92 -9.77 10.92 -2.40
C TYR A 92 -8.32 10.43 -2.28
N VAL A 93 -8.11 9.11 -2.36
CA VAL A 93 -6.78 8.51 -2.24
C VAL A 93 -6.02 8.63 -3.56
N ARG A 94 -4.91 9.35 -3.55
CA ARG A 94 -4.00 9.43 -4.70
C ARG A 94 -3.00 8.28 -4.70
N SER A 95 -2.35 8.01 -3.57
CA SER A 95 -1.31 6.97 -3.47
C SER A 95 -1.39 6.25 -2.12
N ASN A 96 -1.00 4.98 -2.10
CA ASN A 96 -0.86 4.21 -0.88
C ASN A 96 0.48 3.45 -0.90
N GLN A 97 1.13 3.39 0.25
CA GLN A 97 2.34 2.60 0.45
C GLN A 97 2.20 1.75 1.71
N CYS A 98 2.20 0.44 1.54
CA CYS A 98 2.22 -0.52 2.64
C CYS A 98 3.59 -0.57 3.30
N PHE A 99 3.65 -0.50 4.63
CA PHE A 99 4.87 -0.64 5.40
C PHE A 99 5.29 -2.10 5.51
N THR A 100 6.55 -2.40 5.19
CA THR A 100 7.10 -3.76 5.19
C THR A 100 8.11 -4.03 6.30
N GLY A 101 8.23 -3.10 7.26
CA GLY A 101 9.19 -3.21 8.36
C GLY A 101 10.59 -2.77 7.95
N LYS A 102 11.60 -3.39 8.58
CA LYS A 102 13.01 -3.18 8.23
C LYS A 102 13.49 -4.25 7.25
N LEU A 103 14.33 -3.85 6.30
CA LEU A 103 15.19 -4.80 5.59
C LEU A 103 16.40 -5.08 6.49
N GLN A 104 17.00 -6.27 6.37
CA GLN A 104 18.15 -6.63 7.21
C GLN A 104 19.29 -5.64 6.97
N GLY A 105 19.78 -5.01 8.04
CA GLY A 105 20.87 -4.03 7.98
C GLY A 105 20.47 -2.61 7.54
N SER A 106 19.20 -2.33 7.26
CA SER A 106 18.76 -1.00 6.80
C SER A 106 18.09 -0.16 7.89
N ALA A 107 18.05 1.16 7.66
CA ALA A 107 17.18 2.07 8.39
C ALA A 107 15.69 1.66 8.23
N PRO A 108 14.81 2.03 9.18
CA PRO A 108 13.37 1.80 9.02
C PRO A 108 12.84 2.45 7.74
N GLU A 109 11.95 1.72 7.05
CA GLU A 109 11.27 2.21 5.85
C GLU A 109 10.56 3.54 6.17
N LYS A 110 10.77 4.54 5.30
CA LYS A 110 10.12 5.83 5.36
C LYS A 110 9.04 5.89 4.26
N SER A 111 8.03 6.73 4.49
CA SER A 111 7.06 7.08 3.45
C SER A 111 7.79 7.66 2.25
N ARG A 112 7.77 6.95 1.12
CA ARG A 112 8.31 7.42 -0.17
C ARG A 112 7.51 8.62 -0.66
N ASN A 113 6.21 8.62 -0.37
CA ASN A 113 5.28 9.71 -0.67
C ASN A 113 5.65 11.02 0.06
N ALA A 114 6.40 10.95 1.17
CA ALA A 114 6.91 12.14 1.85
C ALA A 114 8.22 12.68 1.23
N CYS A 115 9.09 11.80 0.71
CA CYS A 115 10.37 12.20 0.13
C CYS A 115 10.23 12.85 -1.26
N SER A 116 9.21 12.50 -2.05
CA SER A 116 8.90 13.18 -3.31
C SER A 116 8.33 14.59 -3.14
N PHE A 117 8.08 15.03 -1.91
CA PHE A 117 7.70 16.41 -1.55
C PHE A 117 8.85 17.19 -0.89
N GLY A 118 10.02 16.57 -0.70
CA GLY A 118 11.21 17.22 -0.17
C GLY A 118 11.94 18.01 -1.25
N SER A 119 11.89 19.33 -1.16
CA SER A 119 12.74 20.35 -1.83
C SER A 119 12.42 20.83 -3.25
N ASP A 120 11.44 20.30 -3.97
CA ASP A 120 11.03 20.91 -5.24
C ASP A 120 9.51 21.14 -5.33
N ARG A 121 9.13 22.43 -5.34
CA ARG A 121 7.74 22.92 -5.35
C ARG A 121 7.07 22.84 -6.73
N ARG A 122 7.47 21.87 -7.56
CA ARG A 122 6.85 21.59 -8.86
C ARG A 122 6.83 20.10 -9.08
N PHE A 123 5.63 19.54 -9.22
CA PHE A 123 5.42 18.27 -9.90
C PHE A 123 5.90 18.42 -11.36
N THR A 124 7.21 18.41 -11.62
CA THR A 124 7.73 18.10 -12.95
C THR A 124 7.77 16.59 -13.08
N GLY A 125 6.59 16.05 -13.32
CA GLY A 125 6.34 14.64 -13.60
C GLY A 125 5.02 14.47 -14.32
N LEU A 126 4.61 15.48 -15.10
CA LEU A 126 3.79 15.24 -16.28
C LEU A 126 4.65 14.38 -17.20
N GLN A 127 4.48 13.06 -17.17
CA GLN A 127 4.51 12.36 -18.44
C GLN A 127 3.16 12.66 -19.07
N PRO A 128 3.11 13.51 -20.12
CA PRO A 128 1.89 13.69 -20.88
C PRO A 128 1.56 12.35 -21.50
N TYR A 129 0.32 11.91 -21.28
CA TYR A 129 -0.36 11.00 -22.17
C TYR A 129 -0.47 11.69 -23.55
N MET A 130 0.50 11.45 -24.41
CA MET A 130 0.39 11.46 -25.87
C MET A 130 1.24 10.34 -26.42
#